data_AF-A0A699YP89-F1
#
_entry.id   AF-A0A699YP89-F1
#
_cell.length_a   1.000
_cell.length_b   1.000
_cell.length_c   1.000
_cell.angle_alpha   90.00
_cell.angle_beta   90.00
_cell.angle_gamma   90.00
#
_symmetry.space_group_name_H-M   'P 1'
#
loop_
_entity.id
_entity.type
_entity.pdbx_description
1 polymer ?
#
loop_
_entity_poly.entity_id
_entity_poly.type
_entity_poly.pdbx_seq_one_letter_code
_entity_poly.pdbx_strand_id
1 'polypeptide(L)'
;MDRFLTSSRCEDLVRMEWLVMDNLNWRLRTPTPYSFLHLYCFGLASCPVPTICTASFLVELALLDYSMLRWSYSTLAAAAIVAAHLTTRPQQVLAFLAGQ
;
A
#
# COMPACT_ATOMS: atom_id res chain seq x y z
N MET A 1 18.46 -22.61 -31.59
CA MET A 1 17.24 -22.17 -32.32
C MET A 1 16.49 -21.19 -31.42
N ASP A 2 17.17 -20.16 -30.89
CA ASP A 2 16.68 -19.42 -29.70
C ASP A 2 16.43 -17.92 -29.93
N ARG A 3 16.68 -17.42 -31.16
CA ARG A 3 16.50 -15.99 -31.50
C ARG A 3 15.10 -15.63 -32.02
N PHE A 4 14.24 -16.62 -32.30
CA PHE A 4 12.88 -16.36 -32.81
C PHE A 4 11.80 -16.32 -31.72
N LEU A 5 12.08 -16.82 -30.52
CA LEU A 5 11.12 -16.82 -29.39
C LEU A 5 11.16 -15.53 -28.55
N THR A 6 12.07 -14.59 -28.81
CA THR A 6 12.11 -13.29 -28.12
C THR A 6 11.30 -12.20 -28.85
N SER A 7 11.07 -12.33 -30.17
CA SER A 7 10.29 -11.33 -30.94
C SER A 7 8.82 -11.34 -30.56
N SER A 8 8.20 -12.52 -30.52
CA SER A 8 6.77 -12.66 -30.19
C SER A 8 6.47 -12.12 -28.79
N ARG A 9 7.33 -12.41 -27.80
CA ARG A 9 7.16 -11.90 -26.44
C ARG A 9 7.20 -10.37 -26.35
N CYS A 10 8.03 -9.70 -27.14
CA CYS A 10 8.07 -8.24 -27.16
C CYS A 10 6.84 -7.65 -27.84
N GLU A 11 6.42 -8.20 -28.97
CA GLU A 11 5.21 -7.79 -29.69
C GLU A 11 3.94 -8.03 -28.84
N ASP A 12 3.87 -9.17 -28.17
CA ASP A 12 2.78 -9.53 -27.25
C ASP A 12 2.77 -8.61 -26.02
N LEU A 13 3.94 -8.24 -25.47
CA LEU A 13 4.04 -7.34 -24.32
C LEU A 13 3.58 -5.93 -24.70
N VAL A 14 3.99 -5.40 -25.85
CA VAL A 14 3.54 -4.09 -26.34
C VAL A 14 2.03 -4.11 -26.63
N ARG A 15 1.50 -5.21 -27.16
CA ARG A 15 0.05 -5.37 -27.35
C ARG A 15 -0.69 -5.39 -26.01
N MET A 16 -0.17 -6.09 -25.00
CA MET A 16 -0.75 -6.13 -23.66
C MET A 16 -0.67 -4.77 -22.96
N GLU A 17 0.44 -4.05 -23.12
CA GLU A 17 0.59 -2.69 -22.62
C GLU A 17 -0.50 -1.77 -23.17
N TRP A 18 -0.67 -1.75 -24.50
CA TRP A 18 -1.72 -0.97 -25.15
C TRP A 18 -3.12 -1.36 -24.66
N LEU A 19 -3.40 -2.67 -24.57
CA LEU A 19 -4.70 -3.17 -24.11
C LEU A 19 -4.98 -2.71 -22.67
N VAL A 20 -4.00 -2.79 -21.77
CA VAL A 20 -4.14 -2.34 -20.38
C VAL A 20 -4.37 -0.84 -20.31
N MET A 21 -3.57 -0.02 -21.02
CA MET A 21 -3.74 1.43 -21.02
C MET A 21 -5.11 1.86 -21.56
N ASP A 22 -5.58 1.22 -22.63
CA ASP A 22 -6.89 1.47 -23.23
C ASP A 22 -8.03 1.12 -22.26
N ASN A 23 -7.96 -0.05 -21.61
CA ASN A 23 -8.93 -0.45 -20.59
C ASN A 23 -8.96 0.49 -19.38
N LEU A 24 -7.80 1.05 -18.98
CA LEU A 24 -7.73 2.05 -17.91
C LEU A 24 -8.14 3.46 -18.38
N ASN A 25 -8.51 3.65 -19.65
CA ASN A 25 -8.78 4.96 -20.25
C ASN A 25 -7.63 5.96 -20.01
N TRP A 26 -6.39 5.49 -20.06
CA TRP A 26 -5.18 6.28 -19.77
C TRP A 26 -5.13 6.90 -18.37
N ARG A 27 -5.97 6.45 -17.42
CA ARG A 27 -6.00 6.92 -16.03
C ARG A 27 -4.99 6.16 -15.16
N LEU A 28 -3.71 6.47 -15.36
CA LEU A 28 -2.60 5.81 -14.65
C LEU A 28 -2.33 6.37 -13.24
N ARG A 29 -2.89 7.54 -12.90
CA ARG A 29 -2.67 8.24 -11.62
C ARG A 29 -3.80 7.95 -10.63
N THR A 30 -3.91 6.71 -10.18
CA THR A 30 -4.84 6.35 -9.10
C THR A 30 -4.15 6.49 -7.74
N PRO A 31 -4.81 7.07 -6.73
CA PRO A 31 -4.22 7.22 -5.39
C PRO A 31 -3.99 5.84 -4.77
N THR A 32 -2.75 5.57 -4.40
CA THR A 32 -2.35 4.34 -3.71
C THR A 32 -2.52 4.50 -2.19
N PRO A 33 -2.68 3.40 -1.42
CA PRO A 33 -2.72 3.48 0.04
C PRO A 33 -1.45 4.11 0.63
N TYR A 34 -0.30 3.98 -0.04
CA TYR A 34 0.94 4.67 0.31
C TYR A 34 0.84 6.20 0.22
N SER A 35 0.06 6.73 -0.72
CA SER A 35 -0.14 8.18 -0.84
C SER A 35 -0.80 8.75 0.42
N PHE A 36 -1.78 8.03 0.97
CA PHE A 36 -2.43 8.38 2.23
C PHE A 36 -1.54 8.13 3.43
N LEU A 37 -0.74 7.05 3.43
CA LEU A 37 0.21 6.77 4.51
C LEU A 37 1.23 7.92 4.65
N HIS A 38 1.78 8.39 3.53
CA HIS A 38 2.69 9.54 3.52
C HIS A 38 2.01 10.82 4.02
N LEU A 39 0.77 11.08 3.59
CA LEU A 39 -0.03 12.22 4.04
C LEU A 39 -0.25 12.20 5.57
N TYR A 40 -0.64 11.04 6.12
CA TYR A 40 -0.87 10.88 7.55
C TYR A 40 0.43 10.98 8.34
N CYS A 41 1.51 10.36 7.87
CA CYS A 41 2.82 10.48 8.51
C CYS A 41 3.30 11.93 8.60
N PHE A 42 3.07 12.72 7.54
CA PHE A 42 3.37 14.15 7.53
C PHE A 42 2.48 14.92 8.53
N GLY A 43 1.19 14.61 8.60
CA GLY A 43 0.24 15.24 9.51
C GLY A 43 0.48 14.92 11.00
N LEU A 44 1.03 13.74 11.32
CA LEU A 44 1.30 13.30 12.71
C LEU A 44 2.62 13.83 13.32
N ALA A 45 3.29 14.80 12.67
CA ALA A 45 4.52 15.44 13.18
C ALA A 45 5.68 14.46 13.45
N SER A 46 6.11 13.77 12.38
CA SER A 46 7.24 12.82 12.36
C SER A 46 6.97 11.52 13.13
N CYS A 47 6.30 10.59 12.46
CA CYS A 47 6.20 9.21 12.95
C CYS A 47 7.60 8.59 13.01
N PRO A 48 7.94 7.84 14.08
CA PRO A 48 9.21 7.15 14.14
C PRO A 48 9.32 6.15 12.98
N VAL A 49 10.51 6.06 12.37
CA VAL A 49 10.83 5.13 11.27
C VAL A 49 10.26 3.71 11.46
N PRO A 50 10.39 3.05 12.64
CA PRO A 50 9.81 1.71 12.83
C PRO A 50 8.29 1.65 12.65
N THR A 51 7.56 2.72 13.01
CA THR A 51 6.11 2.79 12.78
C THR A 51 5.78 2.93 11.30
N ILE A 52 6.56 3.69 10.55
CA ILE A 52 6.36 3.83 9.10
C ILE A 52 6.64 2.49 8.40
N CYS A 53 7.73 1.81 8.75
CA CYS A 53 8.07 0.50 8.18
C CYS A 53 6.99 -0.55 8.48
N THR A 54 6.50 -0.60 9.72
CA THR A 54 5.43 -1.54 10.10
C THR A 54 4.10 -1.20 9.43
N ALA A 55 3.75 0.09 9.30
CA ALA A 55 2.55 0.50 8.57
C ALA A 55 2.64 0.14 7.08
N SER A 56 3.78 0.38 6.43
CA SER A 56 4.00 -0.01 5.02
C SER A 56 3.89 -1.52 4.83
N PHE A 57 4.47 -2.31 5.74
CA PHE A 57 4.34 -3.77 5.72
C PHE A 57 2.89 -4.24 5.85
N LEU A 58 2.10 -3.62 6.74
CA LEU A 58 0.68 -3.97 6.89
C LEU A 58 -0.15 -3.59 5.65
N VAL A 59 0.18 -2.49 4.98
CA VAL A 59 -0.46 -2.12 3.70
C VAL A 59 -0.14 -3.13 2.61
N GLU A 60 1.11 -3.60 2.52
CA GLU A 60 1.50 -4.65 1.58
C GLU A 60 0.78 -5.97 1.84
N LEU A 61 0.67 -6.34 3.11
CA LEU A 61 -0.08 -7.53 3.52
C LEU A 61 -1.56 -7.43 3.12
N ALA A 62 -2.16 -6.24 3.27
CA ALA A 62 -3.53 -6.01 2.86
C ALA A 62 -3.73 -6.06 1.33
N LEU A 63 -2.71 -5.80 0.51
CA LEU A 63 -2.79 -5.97 -0.94
C LEU A 63 -2.80 -7.44 -1.37
N LEU A 64 -2.24 -8.35 -0.55
CA LEU A 64 -2.24 -9.78 -0.81
C LEU A 64 -3.60 -10.44 -0.52
N ASP A 65 -4.38 -9.85 0.39
CA ASP A 65 -5.70 -10.36 0.75
C ASP A 65 -6.81 -9.69 -0.08
N TYR A 66 -7.47 -10.48 -0.93
CA TYR A 66 -8.59 -10.00 -1.74
C TYR A 66 -9.77 -9.48 -0.92
N SER A 67 -9.92 -9.93 0.33
CA SER A 67 -10.96 -9.43 1.23
C SER A 67 -10.81 -7.91 1.49
N MET A 68 -9.57 -7.40 1.38
CA MET A 68 -9.23 -6.02 1.71
C MET A 68 -9.62 -4.99 0.66
N LEU A 69 -9.94 -5.41 -0.57
CA LEU A 69 -10.44 -4.55 -1.65
C LEU A 69 -11.79 -3.91 -1.34
N ARG A 70 -12.53 -4.40 -0.33
CA ARG A 70 -13.80 -3.81 0.10
C ARG A 70 -13.63 -2.45 0.80
N TRP A 71 -12.47 -2.19 1.39
CA TRP A 71 -12.21 -0.96 2.14
C TRP A 71 -11.52 0.11 1.28
N SER A 72 -11.75 1.38 1.61
CA SER A 72 -11.06 2.50 0.94
C SER A 72 -9.58 2.52 1.30
N TYR A 73 -8.74 2.94 0.36
CA TYR A 73 -7.30 3.13 0.58
C TYR A 73 -6.99 4.08 1.74
N SER A 74 -7.83 5.08 1.99
CA SER A 74 -7.70 6.00 3.14
C SER A 74 -7.93 5.30 4.47
N THR A 75 -9.01 4.49 4.56
CA THR A 75 -9.34 3.73 5.77
C THR A 75 -8.30 2.65 6.07
N LEU A 76 -7.80 1.99 5.03
CA LEU A 76 -6.76 0.97 5.13
C LEU A 76 -5.44 1.59 5.64
N ALA A 77 -5.02 2.72 5.08
CA ALA A 77 -3.83 3.44 5.52
C ALA A 77 -3.94 3.93 6.97
N ALA A 78 -5.10 4.47 7.37
CA ALA A 78 -5.34 4.88 8.76
C ALA A 78 -5.28 3.69 9.74
N ALA A 79 -5.94 2.58 9.40
CA ALA A 79 -5.91 1.36 10.22
C ALA A 79 -4.49 0.79 10.36
N ALA A 80 -3.71 0.78 9.26
CA ALA A 80 -2.32 0.32 9.28
C ALA A 80 -1.44 1.17 10.22
N ILE A 81 -1.60 2.50 10.22
CA ILE A 81 -0.86 3.40 11.12
C ILE A 81 -1.24 3.15 12.58
N VAL A 82 -2.54 2.98 12.88
CA VAL A 82 -3.00 2.68 14.24
C VAL A 82 -2.43 1.33 14.71
N ALA A 83 -2.52 0.28 13.89
CA ALA A 83 -1.96 -1.04 14.21
C ALA A 83 -0.42 -1.00 14.39
N ALA A 84 0.27 -0.24 13.56
CA ALA A 84 1.72 -0.01 13.66
C ALA A 84 2.10 0.71 14.95
N HIS A 85 1.33 1.72 15.37
CA HIS A 85 1.51 2.41 16.63
C HIS A 85 1.31 1.50 17.83
N LEU A 86 0.27 0.65 17.82
CA LEU A 86 0.00 -0.33 18.87
C LEU A 86 1.13 -1.35 19.01
N THR A 87 1.69 -1.79 17.87
CA THR A 87 2.78 -2.78 17.83
C THR A 87 4.12 -2.19 18.29
N THR A 88 4.43 -0.95 17.90
CA THR A 88 5.72 -0.29 18.20
C THR A 88 5.75 0.31 19.61
N ARG A 89 4.62 0.80 20.13
CA ARG A 89 4.51 1.41 21.48
C ARG A 89 3.47 0.66 22.35
N PRO A 90 3.76 -0.56 22.82
CA PRO A 90 2.87 -1.26 23.74
C PRO A 90 2.66 -0.48 25.06
N GLN A 91 3.63 0.36 25.44
CA GLN A 91 3.61 1.17 26.67
C GLN A 91 2.49 2.22 26.70
N GLN A 92 2.07 2.78 25.56
CA GLN A 92 0.97 3.76 25.55
C GLN A 92 -0.39 3.11 25.76
N VAL A 93 -0.57 1.85 25.34
CA VAL A 93 -1.78 1.08 25.62
C VAL A 93 -1.86 0.74 27.10
N LEU A 94 -0.73 0.32 27.69
CA LEU A 94 -0.64 0.10 29.13
C LEU A 94 -0.86 1.39 29.94
N ALA A 95 -0.38 2.54 29.47
CA ALA A 95 -0.65 3.83 30.10
C ALA A 95 -2.14 4.26 29.97
N PHE A 96 -2.80 3.94 28.86
CA PHE A 96 -4.24 4.15 28.68
C PHE A 96 -5.08 3.22 29.56
N LEU A 97 -4.65 1.96 29.73
CA LEU A 97 -5.32 0.96 30.58
C LEU A 97 -5.04 1.16 32.08
N ALA A 98 -3.88 1.70 32.44
CA ALA A 98 -3.53 2.06 33.82
C ALA A 98 -4.08 3.43 34.25
N GLY A 99 -4.69 4.19 33.32
CA GLY A 99 -5.33 5.48 33.55
C GLY A 99 -6.84 5.40 33.80
N GLN A 100 -7.40 4.21 34.04
CA GLN A 100 -8.77 4.00 34.53
C GLN A 100 -8.76 3.37 35.92
#